data_AF-A0A6L7ILE2-F1
#
_entry.id   AF-A0A6L7ILE2-F1
#
_cell.length_a   1.000
_cell.length_b   1.000
_cell.length_c   1.000
_cell.angle_alpha   90.00
_cell.angle_beta   90.00
_cell.angle_gamma   90.00
#
_symmetry.space_group_name_H-M   'P 1'
#
loop_
_entity.id
_entity.type
_entity.pdbx_description
1 polymer ?
#
loop_
_entity_poly.entity_id
_entity_poly.type
_entity_poly.pdbx_seq_one_letter_code
_entity_poly.pdbx_strand_id
1 'polypeptide(L)'
;MVRIISYKTRQREDGTNFYLLEVQGGIEMVLSKTTGQYYATAKKATVSTTFDEETCIGLMGSQMAGKISKITTEPYQYTIKESGEEVTLNHKYIYLPEGVESSEEKLAKQLEEAFA
;
A
#
# COMPACT_ATOMS: atom_id res chain seq x y z
N MET A 1 -12.65 4.60 -4.98
CA MET A 1 -12.98 3.92 -3.71
C MET A 1 -12.02 2.77 -3.50
N VAL A 2 -11.62 2.56 -2.25
CA VAL A 2 -10.79 1.43 -1.80
C VAL A 2 -11.54 0.65 -0.72
N ARG A 3 -11.21 -0.63 -0.56
CA ARG A 3 -11.83 -1.51 0.44
C ARG A 3 -10.80 -2.00 1.43
N ILE A 4 -11.12 -2.00 2.72
CA ILE A 4 -10.28 -2.62 3.75
C ILE A 4 -10.42 -4.13 3.63
N ILE A 5 -9.32 -4.83 3.37
CA ILE A 5 -9.32 -6.29 3.14
C ILE A 5 -8.61 -7.07 4.25
N SER A 6 -7.75 -6.43 5.02
CA SER A 6 -7.00 -7.06 6.11
C SER A 6 -6.35 -5.98 7.00
N TYR A 7 -5.68 -6.40 8.07
CA TYR A 7 -4.83 -5.55 8.89
C TYR A 7 -3.52 -6.28 9.25
N LYS A 8 -2.48 -5.50 9.59
CA LYS A 8 -1.16 -6.00 10.01
C LYS A 8 -0.78 -5.35 11.33
N THR A 9 -0.26 -6.16 12.23
CA THR A 9 0.31 -5.68 13.49
C THR A 9 1.80 -5.41 13.30
N ARG A 10 2.27 -4.29 13.82
CA ARG A 10 3.69 -3.94 13.92
C ARG A 10 4.00 -3.51 15.34
N GLN A 11 5.17 -3.86 15.82
CA GLN A 11 5.67 -3.44 17.12
C GLN A 11 6.56 -2.21 16.94
N ARG A 12 6.38 -1.21 17.79
CA ARG A 12 7.28 -0.05 17.90
C ARG A 12 8.49 -0.41 18.75
N GLU A 13 9.52 0.42 18.67
CA GLU A 13 10.72 0.28 19.51
C GLU A 13 10.41 0.41 21.01
N ASP A 14 9.34 1.13 21.41
CA ASP A 14 8.92 1.23 22.82
C ASP A 14 8.16 -0.01 23.34
N GLY A 15 7.95 -1.02 22.49
CA GLY A 15 7.23 -2.24 22.81
C GLY A 15 5.71 -2.19 22.57
N THR A 16 5.13 -1.03 22.24
CA THR A 16 3.71 -0.89 21.90
C THR A 16 3.41 -1.38 20.49
N ASN A 17 2.24 -1.99 20.32
CA ASN A 17 1.76 -2.42 19.01
C ASN A 17 1.00 -1.28 18.31
N PHE A 18 1.18 -1.18 17.00
CA PHE A 18 0.35 -0.38 16.13
C PHE A 18 -0.12 -1.21 14.93
N TYR A 19 -1.26 -0.81 14.37
CA TYR A 19 -1.92 -1.55 13.33
C TYR A 19 -1.85 -0.78 12.00
N LEU A 20 -1.77 -1.53 10.91
CA LEU A 20 -1.87 -1.02 9.55
C LEU A 20 -3.02 -1.71 8.85
N LEU A 21 -3.90 -0.93 8.23
CA LEU A 21 -4.98 -1.45 7.40
C LEU A 21 -4.43 -1.76 6.01
N GLU A 22 -4.67 -2.97 5.50
CA GLU A 22 -4.44 -3.32 4.11
C GLU A 22 -5.70 -2.95 3.31
N VAL A 23 -5.54 -2.03 2.38
CA VAL A 23 -6.60 -1.55 1.50
C VAL A 23 -6.37 -2.03 0.08
N GLN A 24 -7.45 -2.37 -0.60
CA GLN A 24 -7.46 -2.84 -1.98
C GLN A 24 -8.24 -1.87 -2.86
N GLY A 25 -7.71 -1.58 -4.05
CA GLY A 25 -8.40 -0.79 -5.07
C GLY A 25 -9.44 -1.60 -5.83
N GLY A 26 -9.96 -1.00 -6.89
CA GLY A 26 -10.82 -1.70 -7.85
C GLY A 26 -10.09 -2.84 -8.57
N ILE A 27 -10.88 -3.72 -9.18
CA ILE A 27 -10.37 -4.83 -10.00
C ILE A 27 -9.81 -4.27 -11.31
N GLU A 28 -8.63 -4.76 -11.70
CA GLU A 28 -7.95 -4.49 -12.96
C GLU A 28 -7.70 -5.82 -13.69
N MET A 29 -7.92 -5.86 -15.00
CA MET A 29 -7.63 -7.04 -15.82
C MET A 29 -6.24 -6.90 -16.43
N VAL A 30 -5.35 -7.86 -16.16
CA VAL A 30 -3.98 -7.87 -16.68
C VAL A 30 -3.78 -9.08 -17.57
N LEU A 31 -3.17 -8.88 -18.74
CA LEU A 31 -2.82 -9.96 -19.64
C LEU A 31 -1.54 -10.66 -19.15
N SER A 32 -1.63 -11.96 -18.86
CA SER A 32 -0.46 -12.78 -18.54
C SER A 32 0.43 -12.94 -19.78
N LYS A 33 1.68 -12.49 -19.67
CA LYS A 33 2.67 -12.66 -20.75
C LYS A 33 3.04 -14.14 -20.98
N THR A 34 2.87 -14.98 -19.98
CA THR A 34 3.22 -16.41 -20.05
C THR A 34 2.12 -17.24 -20.68
N THR A 35 0.86 -16.98 -20.31
CA THR A 35 -0.28 -17.82 -20.71
C THR A 35 -1.18 -17.18 -21.76
N GLY A 36 -1.01 -15.89 -22.06
CA GLY A 36 -1.85 -15.15 -23.02
C GLY A 36 -3.29 -14.90 -22.55
N GLN A 37 -3.59 -15.15 -21.27
CA GLN A 37 -4.93 -15.01 -20.70
C GLN A 37 -5.02 -13.79 -19.79
N TYR A 38 -6.18 -13.14 -19.78
CA TYR A 38 -6.47 -12.09 -18.81
C TYR A 38 -6.75 -12.69 -17.43
N TYR A 39 -6.15 -12.12 -16.39
CA TYR A 39 -6.47 -12.42 -15.00
C TYR A 39 -6.86 -11.14 -14.26
N ALA A 40 -7.82 -11.27 -13.35
CA ALA A 40 -8.21 -10.19 -12.46
C ALA A 40 -7.15 -10.01 -11.37
N THR A 41 -6.72 -8.78 -11.17
CA THR A 41 -5.84 -8.37 -10.08
C THR A 41 -6.36 -7.09 -9.46
N ALA A 42 -5.85 -6.72 -8.29
CA ALA A 42 -6.16 -5.43 -7.69
C ALA A 42 -4.94 -4.92 -6.95
N LYS A 43 -4.67 -3.61 -7.09
CA LYS A 43 -3.60 -2.95 -6.35
C LYS A 43 -3.94 -2.95 -4.86
N LYS A 44 -2.91 -3.09 -4.03
CA LYS A 44 -2.99 -3.08 -2.58
C LYS A 44 -2.04 -2.04 -2.02
N ALA A 45 -2.44 -1.40 -0.91
CA ALA A 45 -1.61 -0.48 -0.16
C ALA A 45 -1.85 -0.68 1.34
N THR A 46 -0.92 -0.23 2.17
CA THR A 46 -1.06 -0.23 3.63
C THR A 46 -1.22 1.18 4.14
N VAL A 47 -2.19 1.38 5.03
CA VAL A 47 -2.46 2.66 5.68
C VAL A 47 -2.27 2.49 7.18
N SER A 48 -1.40 3.28 7.79
CA SER A 48 -1.23 3.30 9.25
C SER A 48 -2.49 3.82 9.92
N THR A 49 -2.88 3.21 11.04
CA THR A 49 -4.03 3.65 11.83
C THR A 49 -3.67 3.81 13.31
N THR A 50 -4.44 4.65 14.01
CA THR A 50 -4.44 4.80 15.46
C THR A 50 -5.45 3.89 16.16
N PHE A 51 -6.18 3.07 15.40
CA PHE A 51 -7.16 2.13 15.93
C PHE A 51 -6.53 0.97 16.69
N ASP A 52 -7.28 0.45 17.65
CA ASP A 52 -7.04 -0.85 18.28
C ASP A 52 -7.44 -2.02 17.36
N GLU A 53 -7.12 -3.23 17.80
CA GLU A 53 -7.38 -4.45 17.03
C GLU A 53 -8.87 -4.71 16.77
N GLU A 54 -9.73 -4.52 17.78
CA GLU A 54 -11.16 -4.79 17.64
C GLU A 54 -11.79 -3.85 16.63
N THR A 55 -11.40 -2.58 16.66
CA THR A 55 -11.80 -1.59 15.66
C THR A 55 -11.31 -1.98 14.26
N CYS A 56 -10.07 -2.46 14.11
CA CYS A 56 -9.56 -2.93 12.81
C CYS A 56 -10.37 -4.12 12.25
N ILE A 57 -10.75 -5.06 13.12
CA ILE A 57 -11.60 -6.21 12.75
C ILE A 57 -12.98 -5.72 12.29
N GLY A 58 -13.59 -4.80 13.03
CA GLY A 58 -14.90 -4.22 12.69
C GLY A 58 -14.90 -3.45 11.37
N LEU A 59 -13.76 -2.85 10.99
CA LEU A 59 -13.61 -2.12 9.73
C LEU A 59 -13.38 -3.01 8.51
N MET A 60 -13.08 -4.30 8.70
CA MET A 60 -12.86 -5.22 7.57
C MET A 60 -14.07 -5.25 6.64
N GLY A 61 -13.82 -5.17 5.33
CA GLY A 61 -14.86 -5.15 4.31
C GLY A 61 -15.48 -3.77 4.05
N SER A 62 -15.22 -2.77 4.91
CA SER A 62 -15.67 -1.39 4.72
C SER A 62 -14.98 -0.71 3.53
N GLN A 63 -15.66 0.28 2.94
CA GLN A 63 -15.15 1.05 1.80
C GLN A 63 -14.78 2.46 2.25
N MET A 64 -13.74 3.01 1.64
CA MET A 64 -13.25 4.37 1.88
C MET A 64 -13.08 5.12 0.56
N ALA A 65 -13.40 6.42 0.56
CA ALA A 65 -13.19 7.30 -0.58
C ALA A 65 -11.70 7.52 -0.81
N GLY A 66 -11.23 7.45 -2.05
CA GLY A 66 -9.81 7.49 -2.39
C GLY A 66 -9.39 6.50 -3.47
N LYS A 67 -8.10 6.50 -3.79
CA LYS A 67 -7.47 5.68 -4.85
C LYS A 67 -6.12 5.14 -4.41
N ILE A 68 -5.70 4.02 -4.99
CA ILE A 68 -4.33 3.53 -4.84
C ILE A 68 -3.51 4.02 -6.02
N SER A 69 -2.46 4.79 -5.75
CA SER A 69 -1.55 5.30 -6.77
C SER A 69 -0.21 4.58 -6.68
N LYS A 70 0.38 4.34 -7.84
CA LYS A 70 1.79 3.98 -7.93
C LYS A 70 2.59 5.28 -7.83
N ILE A 71 3.57 5.32 -6.96
CA ILE A 71 4.54 6.42 -6.87
C ILE A 71 5.92 5.89 -7.22
N THR A 72 6.69 6.71 -7.93
CA THR A 72 8.12 6.45 -8.14
C THR A 72 8.85 6.79 -6.85
N THR A 73 9.69 5.88 -6.37
CA THR A 73 10.52 6.10 -5.19
C THR A 73 11.97 5.83 -5.53
N GLU A 74 12.86 6.24 -4.65
CA GLU A 74 14.25 5.81 -4.74
C GLU A 74 14.33 4.28 -4.81
N PRO A 75 15.24 3.75 -5.65
CA PRO A 75 15.40 2.32 -5.82
C PRO A 75 15.76 1.67 -4.48
N TYR A 76 14.89 0.80 -3.98
CA TYR A 76 15.12 0.04 -2.76
C TYR A 76 15.27 -1.45 -3.08
N GLN A 77 16.17 -2.12 -2.38
CA GLN A 77 16.29 -3.58 -2.46
C GLN A 77 15.12 -4.22 -1.71
N TYR A 78 14.39 -5.08 -2.40
CA TYR A 78 13.31 -5.86 -1.85
C TYR A 78 13.61 -7.33 -2.06
N THR A 79 13.82 -8.06 -0.96
CA THR A 79 13.94 -9.52 -1.02
C THR A 79 12.55 -10.13 -1.19
N ILE A 80 12.32 -10.80 -2.32
CA ILE A 80 11.09 -11.55 -2.57
C ILE A 80 11.09 -12.73 -1.59
N LYS A 81 10.19 -12.70 -0.60
CA LYS A 81 10.14 -13.73 0.46
C LYS A 81 9.91 -15.15 -0.05
N GLU A 82 9.28 -15.30 -1.21
CA GLU A 82 9.02 -16.62 -1.81
C GLU A 82 10.23 -17.22 -2.54
N SER A 83 11.06 -16.40 -3.20
CA SER A 83 12.21 -16.91 -3.98
C SER A 83 13.58 -16.63 -3.34
N GLY A 84 13.65 -15.70 -2.39
CA GLY A 84 14.92 -15.23 -1.82
C GLY A 84 15.69 -14.26 -2.72
N GLU A 85 15.13 -13.89 -3.88
CA GLU A 85 15.78 -12.97 -4.82
C GLU A 85 15.68 -11.52 -4.34
N GLU A 86 16.81 -10.82 -4.32
CA GLU A 86 16.87 -9.38 -4.08
C GLU A 86 16.56 -8.64 -5.37
N VAL A 87 15.37 -8.05 -5.46
CA VAL A 87 14.97 -7.22 -6.61
C VAL A 87 15.01 -5.76 -6.22
N THR A 88 15.56 -4.93 -7.11
CA THR A 88 15.51 -3.48 -6.94
C THR A 88 14.16 -2.97 -7.42
N LEU A 89 13.36 -2.46 -6.49
CA LEU A 89 12.08 -1.83 -6.78
C LEU A 89 12.21 -0.31 -6.71
N ASN A 90 11.75 0.36 -7.76
CA ASN A 90 11.75 1.82 -7.89
C ASN A 90 10.32 2.40 -7.77
N HIS A 91 9.39 1.63 -7.22
CA HIS A 91 8.00 2.03 -7.15
C HIS A 91 7.29 1.43 -5.96
N LYS A 92 6.36 2.20 -5.39
CA LYS A 92 5.53 1.79 -4.26
C LYS A 92 4.06 2.11 -4.52
N TYR A 93 3.17 1.26 -4.02
CA TYR A 93 1.73 1.55 -4.02
C TYR A 93 1.36 2.26 -2.71
N ILE A 94 0.76 3.43 -2.84
CA ILE A 94 0.26 4.21 -1.70
C ILE A 94 -1.23 4.51 -1.88
N TYR A 95 -1.92 4.63 -0.75
CA TYR A 95 -3.27 5.13 -0.72
C TYR A 95 -3.27 6.67 -0.77
N LEU A 96 -4.16 7.23 -1.58
CA LEU A 96 -4.43 8.66 -1.66
C LEU A 96 -5.91 8.92 -1.37
N PRO A 97 -6.23 9.81 -0.41
CA PRO A 97 -7.61 10.18 -0.14
C PRO A 97 -8.21 10.97 -1.30
N GLU A 98 -9.54 11.01 -1.36
CA GLU A 98 -10.27 11.75 -2.39
C GLU A 98 -9.96 13.26 -2.31
N GLY A 99 -9.77 13.90 -3.47
CA GLY A 99 -9.37 15.30 -3.56
C GLY A 99 -7.86 15.57 -3.49
N VAL A 100 -7.04 14.56 -3.19
CA VAL A 100 -5.58 14.64 -3.34
C VAL A 100 -5.20 14.16 -4.74
N GLU A 101 -4.86 15.12 -5.61
CA GLU A 101 -4.24 14.80 -6.89
C GLU A 101 -2.86 14.18 -6.67
N SER A 102 -2.45 13.30 -7.58
CA SER A 102 -1.15 12.60 -7.51
C SER A 102 -0.02 13.59 -7.73
N SER A 103 0.29 14.43 -6.74
CA SER A 103 1.50 15.21 -6.67
C SER A 103 2.66 14.27 -6.28
N GLU A 104 3.08 13.43 -7.23
CA GLU A 104 4.36 12.71 -7.14
C GLU A 104 5.52 13.68 -6.80
N GLU A 105 5.40 14.95 -7.20
CA GLU A 105 6.30 16.05 -6.84
C GLU A 105 6.18 16.55 -5.39
N LYS A 106 4.99 16.57 -4.77
CA LYS A 106 4.83 17.07 -3.38
C LYS A 106 5.28 16.03 -2.36
N LEU A 107 5.05 14.75 -2.62
CA LEU A 107 5.45 13.68 -1.70
C LEU A 107 6.97 13.48 -1.69
N ALA A 108 7.62 13.60 -2.86
CA ALA A 108 9.08 13.59 -2.97
C ALA A 108 9.72 14.75 -2.19
N LYS A 109 9.18 15.97 -2.33
CA LYS A 109 9.63 17.16 -1.58
C LYS A 109 9.45 17.03 -0.07
N GLN A 110 8.29 16.55 0.38
CA GLN A 110 8.03 16.39 1.82
C GLN A 110 8.87 15.28 2.46
N LEU A 111 9.26 14.25 1.71
CA LEU A 111 10.22 13.26 2.20
C LEU A 111 11.64 13.84 2.28
N GLU A 112 12.10 14.55 1.24
CA GLU A 112 13.42 15.23 1.30
C GLU A 112 13.49 16.24 2.46
N GLU A 113 12.46 17.06 2.65
CA GLU A 113 12.42 18.06 3.74
C GLU A 113 12.27 17.45 5.15
N ALA A 114 11.77 16.21 5.27
CA ALA A 114 11.64 15.53 6.56
C ALA A 114 12.89 14.73 6.97
N PHE A 115 13.80 14.47 6.02
CA PHE A 115 15.07 13.75 6.23
C PHE A 115 16.33 14.62 6.03
N ALA A 116 16.18 15.91 5.74
CA ALA A 116 17.23 16.93 5.73
C ALA A 116 17.28 17.71 7.06
#